data_AF-A0A9W6P1J1-F1
#
_entry.id   AF-A0A9W6P1J1-F1
#
_cell.length_a   1.000
_cell.length_b   1.000
_cell.length_c   1.000
_cell.angle_alpha   90.00
_cell.angle_beta   90.00
_cell.angle_gamma   90.00
#
_symmetry.space_group_name_H-M   'P 1'
#
loop_
_entity.id
_entity.type
_entity.pdbx_description
1 polymer ?
#
loop_
_entity_poly.entity_id
_entity_poly.type
_entity_poly.pdbx_seq_one_letter_code
_entity_poly.pdbx_strand_id
1 'polypeptide(L)'
;MSVNNTVIATFQTPVPTGGWERSGLGTRFGGANGVLKYGRRKSVVEERIALKAEPNWYPVVPAKSEFMAKAVRFLGAHDWRRKLGRAPR
;
A
#
# COMPACT_ATOMS: atom_id res chain seq x y z
N MET A 1 4.37 -20.10 -17.35
CA MET A 1 4.31 -20.35 -18.79
C MET A 1 5.16 -21.58 -19.08
N SER A 2 4.64 -22.53 -19.84
CA SER A 2 5.35 -23.76 -20.19
C SER A 2 5.95 -23.59 -21.59
N VAL A 3 7.22 -23.96 -21.77
CA VAL A 3 7.90 -23.96 -23.07
C VAL A 3 8.27 -25.40 -23.40
N ASN A 4 8.01 -25.83 -24.64
CA ASN A 4 8.25 -27.20 -25.14
C ASN A 4 7.52 -28.31 -24.38
N ASN A 5 6.46 -27.97 -23.64
CA ASN A 5 5.71 -28.93 -22.84
C ASN A 5 4.28 -28.43 -22.60
N THR A 6 3.34 -29.35 -22.42
CA THR A 6 1.92 -29.09 -22.19
C THR A 6 1.52 -29.53 -20.79
N VAL A 7 0.68 -28.74 -20.11
CA VAL A 7 0.04 -29.05 -18.81
C VAL A 7 0.96 -29.09 -17.57
N ILE A 8 2.28 -29.33 -17.70
CA ILE A 8 3.17 -29.45 -16.52
C ILE A 8 3.18 -28.18 -15.64
N ALA A 9 3.07 -26.99 -16.23
CA ALA A 9 2.97 -25.75 -15.46
C ALA A 9 1.72 -25.67 -14.56
N THR A 10 0.67 -26.45 -14.84
CA THR A 10 -0.54 -26.52 -14.02
C THR A 10 -0.33 -27.37 -12.76
N PHE A 11 0.56 -28.37 -12.82
CA PHE A 11 0.87 -29.24 -11.68
C PHE A 11 1.88 -28.63 -10.70
N GLN A 12 2.51 -27.50 -11.06
CA GLN A 12 3.37 -26.76 -10.17
C GLN A 12 2.53 -25.96 -9.16
N THR A 13 2.24 -26.57 -8.02
CA THR A 13 1.48 -25.96 -6.91
C THR A 13 2.02 -24.61 -6.39
N PRO A 14 3.34 -24.31 -6.38
CA PRO A 14 3.81 -22.98 -5.94
C PRO A 14 3.61 -21.89 -7.00
N VAL A 15 3.35 -22.25 -8.27
CA VAL A 15 3.22 -21.28 -9.36
C VAL A 15 1.77 -20.78 -9.43
N PRO A 16 1.56 -19.46 -9.58
CA PRO A 16 0.21 -18.92 -9.75
C PRO A 16 -0.39 -19.36 -11.08
N THR A 17 -1.40 -20.22 -11.02
CA THR A 17 -2.19 -20.63 -12.19
C THR A 17 -3.50 -19.85 -12.20
N GLY A 18 -3.67 -18.96 -13.17
CA GLY A 18 -4.88 -18.16 -13.34
C GLY A 18 -5.07 -17.79 -14.81
N GLY A 19 -6.32 -17.51 -15.17
CA GLY A 19 -6.66 -16.95 -16.46
C GLY A 19 -6.60 -15.43 -16.47
N TRP A 20 -6.81 -14.87 -17.66
CA TRP A 20 -7.09 -13.45 -17.89
C TRP A 20 -8.33 -13.29 -18.79
N GLU A 21 -9.16 -12.28 -18.51
CA GLU A 21 -10.38 -11.95 -19.26
C GLU A 21 -11.33 -13.15 -19.47
N ARG A 22 -11.49 -13.60 -20.72
CA ARG A 22 -12.41 -14.69 -21.09
C ARG A 22 -11.98 -16.05 -20.56
N SER A 23 -10.70 -16.22 -20.21
CA SER A 23 -10.19 -17.45 -19.59
C SER A 23 -10.42 -17.50 -18.07
N GLY A 24 -11.09 -16.48 -17.51
CA GLY A 24 -11.41 -16.36 -16.09
C GLY A 24 -10.45 -15.43 -15.35
N LEU A 25 -10.87 -14.92 -14.19
CA LEU A 25 -10.09 -13.99 -13.37
C LEU A 25 -9.64 -14.62 -12.05
N GLY A 26 -8.44 -14.23 -11.62
CA GLY A 26 -7.81 -14.70 -10.39
C GLY A 26 -7.07 -16.03 -10.53
N THR A 27 -6.30 -16.39 -9.50
CA THR A 27 -5.44 -17.59 -9.48
C THR A 27 -6.02 -18.64 -8.54
N ARG A 28 -5.69 -19.93 -8.67
CA ARG A 28 -6.08 -20.97 -7.68
C ARG A 28 -4.86 -21.54 -6.97
N PHE A 29 -3.80 -21.85 -7.72
CA PHE A 29 -2.49 -22.22 -7.19
C PHE A 29 -1.60 -20.97 -7.05
N GLY A 30 -0.39 -21.13 -6.49
CA GLY A 30 0.49 -20.00 -6.17
C GLY A 30 0.97 -19.98 -4.71
N GLY A 31 1.03 -21.14 -4.05
CA GLY A 31 1.43 -21.27 -2.64
C GLY A 31 0.56 -20.41 -1.72
N ALA A 32 1.19 -19.46 -1.03
CA ALA A 32 0.51 -18.53 -0.11
C ALA A 32 -0.64 -17.77 -0.77
N ASN A 33 -0.51 -17.37 -2.04
CA ASN A 33 -1.57 -16.67 -2.76
C ASN A 33 -2.82 -17.54 -2.98
N GLY A 34 -2.64 -18.87 -3.11
CA GLY A 34 -3.75 -19.82 -3.22
C GLY A 34 -4.56 -19.92 -1.92
N VAL A 35 -3.89 -19.88 -0.76
CA VAL A 35 -4.55 -19.88 0.55
C VAL A 35 -5.28 -18.55 0.80
N LEU A 36 -4.64 -17.43 0.45
CA LEU A 36 -5.22 -16.08 0.60
C LEU A 36 -6.45 -15.83 -0.26
N LYS A 37 -6.67 -16.62 -1.32
CA LYS A 37 -7.90 -16.53 -2.13
C LYS A 37 -9.15 -16.91 -1.36
N TYR A 38 -9.05 -17.92 -0.49
CA TYR A 38 -10.18 -18.40 0.31
C TYR A 38 -10.27 -17.68 1.66
N GLY A 39 -9.20 -17.00 2.07
CA GLY A 39 -9.17 -16.14 3.25
C GLY A 39 -9.66 -14.73 2.96
N ARG A 40 -10.38 -14.12 3.91
CA ARG A 40 -10.65 -12.68 3.88
C ARG A 40 -9.45 -11.95 4.51
N ARG A 41 -8.63 -11.30 3.69
CA ARG A 41 -7.55 -10.43 4.19
C ARG A 41 -8.16 -9.29 5.02
N LYS A 42 -7.79 -9.22 6.29
CA LYS A 42 -8.15 -8.12 7.20
C LYS A 42 -6.89 -7.33 7.52
N SER A 43 -6.94 -6.02 7.30
CA SER A 43 -5.91 -5.11 7.78
C SER A 43 -6.23 -4.75 9.23
N VAL A 44 -5.32 -5.06 10.15
CA VAL A 44 -5.37 -4.57 11.54
C VAL A 44 -4.28 -3.51 11.65
N VAL A 45 -4.64 -2.33 12.10
CA VAL A 45 -3.72 -1.21 12.33
C VAL A 45 -3.75 -0.91 13.82
N GLU A 46 -2.57 -0.89 14.43
CA GLU A 46 -2.38 -0.59 15.86
C GLU A 46 -1.43 0.59 16.00
N GLU A 47 -1.73 1.47 16.95
CA GLU A 47 -0.88 2.60 17.28
C GLU A 47 0.36 2.12 18.04
N ARG A 48 1.55 2.27 17.44
CA ARG A 48 2.82 1.91 18.10
C ARG A 48 3.14 2.83 19.29
N ILE A 49 2.64 4.05 19.27
CA ILE A 49 2.87 5.06 20.31
C ILE A 49 1.49 5.58 20.73
N ALA A 50 1.14 5.41 22.00
CA ALA A 50 -0.12 5.89 22.56
C ALA A 50 -0.04 7.42 22.80
N LEU A 51 -0.21 8.21 21.75
CA LEU A 51 -0.39 9.65 21.90
C LEU A 51 -1.80 9.90 22.47
N LYS A 52 -1.90 10.84 23.41
CA LYS A 52 -3.21 11.22 24.02
C LYS A 52 -4.22 11.73 22.98
N ALA A 53 -3.75 12.24 21.84
CA ALA A 53 -4.58 12.63 20.71
C ALA A 53 -3.76 12.54 19.43
N GLU A 54 -4.32 11.94 18.37
CA GLU A 54 -3.71 12.04 17.06
C GLU A 54 -3.76 13.50 16.59
N PRO A 55 -2.71 14.01 15.89
CA PRO A 55 -2.72 15.37 15.36
C PRO A 55 -3.89 15.67 14.39
N ASN A 56 -4.42 14.63 13.74
CA ASN A 56 -5.57 14.70 12.85
C ASN A 56 -6.93 14.59 13.58
N TRP A 57 -6.93 14.23 14.87
CA TRP A 57 -8.15 14.02 15.63
C TRP A 57 -8.80 15.35 16.04
N TYR A 58 -10.14 15.37 16.06
CA TYR A 58 -10.92 16.53 16.46
C TYR A 58 -10.55 17.03 17.87
N PRO A 59 -10.68 18.34 18.14
CA PRO A 59 -11.13 19.42 17.24
C PRO A 59 -10.02 19.94 16.31
N VAL A 60 -10.42 20.28 15.08
CA VAL A 60 -9.54 20.89 14.07
C VAL A 60 -9.28 22.34 14.46
N VAL A 61 -8.12 22.60 15.06
CA VAL A 61 -7.67 23.96 15.38
C VAL A 61 -6.70 24.45 14.29
N PRO A 62 -6.78 25.73 13.84
CA PRO A 62 -5.94 26.26 12.77
C PRO A 62 -4.44 26.11 13.04
N ALA A 63 -4.02 26.24 14.30
CA ALA A 63 -2.62 26.09 14.69
C ALA A 63 -2.07 24.67 14.42
N LYS A 64 -2.88 23.62 14.62
CA LYS A 64 -2.47 22.23 14.36
C LYS A 64 -2.35 21.97 12.86
N SER A 65 -3.28 22.47 12.05
CA SER A 65 -3.23 22.28 10.59
C SER A 65 -2.09 23.05 9.95
N GLU A 66 -1.79 24.27 10.41
CA GLU A 66 -0.62 25.02 9.95
C GLU A 66 0.70 24.34 10.32
N PHE A 67 0.80 23.82 11.55
CA PHE A 67 1.98 23.07 11.98
C PHE A 67 2.18 21.82 11.12
N MET A 68 1.12 21.04 10.89
CA MET A 68 1.15 19.86 10.02
C MET A 68 1.55 20.23 8.59
N ALA A 69 1.00 21.32 8.03
CA ALA A 69 1.37 21.80 6.70
C ALA A 69 2.83 22.28 6.61
N LYS A 70 3.38 22.90 7.66
CA LYS A 70 4.80 23.26 7.75
C LYS A 70 5.69 22.01 7.85
N ALA A 71 5.29 21.01 8.64
CA ALA A 71 6.00 19.75 8.78
C ALA A 71 6.04 18.97 7.46
N VAL A 72 4.91 18.84 6.75
CA VAL A 72 4.84 18.21 5.44
C VAL A 72 5.70 18.95 4.41
N ARG A 73 5.70 20.30 4.41
CA ARG A 73 6.59 21.09 3.54
C ARG A 73 8.07 20.90 3.86
N PHE A 74 8.42 20.83 5.15
CA PHE A 74 9.80 20.66 5.58
C PHE A 74 10.36 19.26 5.28
N LEU A 75 9.52 18.23 5.43
CA LEU A 75 9.89 16.84 5.19
C LEU A 75 9.76 16.45 3.71
N GLY A 76 8.80 17.01 2.98
CA GLY A 76 8.51 16.66 1.58
C GLY A 76 9.25 17.50 0.53
N ALA A 77 9.75 18.69 0.87
CA ALA A 77 10.51 19.49 -0.09
C ALA A 77 11.99 19.10 -0.09
N HIS A 78 12.50 18.61 -1.23
CA HIS A 78 13.95 18.44 -1.45
C HIS A 78 14.72 19.77 -1.47
N ASP A 79 14.03 20.87 -1.76
CA ASP A 79 14.61 22.20 -1.87
C ASP A 79 14.45 23.00 -0.57
N TRP A 80 15.56 23.38 0.06
CA TRP A 80 15.60 24.21 1.28
C TRP A 80 14.91 25.57 1.11
N ARG A 81 14.81 26.13 -0.10
CA ARG A 81 14.03 27.35 -0.33
C ARG A 81 12.53 27.13 -0.16
N ARG A 82 12.02 25.98 -0.62
CA ARG A 82 10.62 25.57 -0.44
C ARG A 82 10.31 25.22 1.01
N LYS A 83 11.28 24.73 1.78
CA LYS A 83 11.16 24.53 3.23
C LYS A 83 10.91 25.84 4.00
N LEU A 84 11.44 26.96 3.52
CA LEU A 84 11.31 28.28 4.13
C LEU A 84 10.14 29.12 3.57
N GLY A 85 9.32 28.57 2.67
CA GLY A 85 8.16 29.29 2.10
C GLY A 85 8.53 30.44 1.16
N ARG A 86 9.76 30.49 0.63
CA ARG A 86 10.17 31.49 -0.36
C ARG A 86 9.73 31.04 -1.76
N ALA A 87 9.09 31.96 -2.50
CA ALA A 87 8.66 31.70 -3.87
C ALA A 87 9.86 31.32 -4.77
N PRO A 88 9.73 30.31 -5.65
CA PRO A 88 10.71 30.07 -6.70
C PRO A 88 10.72 31.30 -7.64
N ARG A 89 11.92 31.74 -8.03
CA ARG A 89 12.08 32.75 -9.09
C ARG A 89 11.75 32.14 -10.44
#